data_AF-A0A9E5NXA3-F1
#
_entry.id   AF-A0A9E5NXA3-F1
#
_cell.length_a   1.000
_cell.length_b   1.000
_cell.length_c   1.000
_cell.angle_alpha   90.00
_cell.angle_beta   90.00
_cell.angle_gamma   90.00
#
_symmetry.space_group_name_H-M   'P 1'
#
loop_
_entity.id
_entity.type
_entity.pdbx_description
1 polymer ?
#
loop_
_entity_poly.entity_id
_entity_poly.type
_entity_poly.pdbx_seq_one_letter_code
_entity_poly.pdbx_strand_id
1 'polypeptide(L)'
;MTRRTGKGEPRKPRKPVAESEEVLRAKYLDYCSARLCDVFMELEEERVFELARLAEEKAGVVQGALSFKRIADLLVEKLMDDLALPEFAAWAKAYQENPEKFDPYLLGLWKTMVESPATP
;
A
#
# COMPACT_ATOMS: atom_id res chain seq x y z
N MET A 1 13.84 42.88 38.60
CA MET A 1 14.30 42.24 37.34
C MET A 1 15.19 41.06 37.70
N THR A 2 14.66 39.84 37.69
CA THR A 2 15.42 38.64 38.11
C THR A 2 15.44 37.65 36.96
N ARG A 3 16.62 37.46 36.34
CA ARG A 3 16.83 36.59 35.19
C ARG A 3 16.68 35.12 35.61
N ARG A 4 15.75 34.39 34.99
CA ARG A 4 15.73 32.92 35.01
C ARG A 4 16.57 32.43 33.83
N THR A 5 17.79 31.98 34.11
CA THR A 5 18.58 31.17 33.16
C THR A 5 18.20 29.71 33.35
N GLY A 6 17.16 29.27 32.63
CA GLY A 6 16.87 27.85 32.43
C GLY A 6 17.92 27.27 31.50
N LYS A 7 18.82 26.46 32.06
CA LYS A 7 19.84 25.70 31.33
C LYS A 7 19.13 24.62 30.51
N GLY A 8 18.91 24.87 29.22
CA GLY A 8 18.39 23.87 28.31
C GLY A 8 19.42 22.77 28.10
N GLU A 9 19.19 21.58 28.67
CA GLU A 9 19.94 20.39 28.31
C GLU A 9 19.73 20.09 26.82
N PRO A 10 20.79 19.76 26.06
CA PRO A 10 20.65 19.37 24.68
C PRO A 10 19.89 18.04 24.64
N ARG A 11 18.69 18.06 24.04
CA ARG A 11 17.93 16.84 23.74
C ARG A 11 18.84 15.92 22.92
N LYS A 12 19.26 14.79 23.50
CA LYS A 12 20.02 13.76 22.79
C LYS A 12 19.29 13.41 21.49
N PRO A 13 20.02 13.25 20.36
CA PRO A 13 19.40 12.80 19.13
C PRO A 13 18.75 11.45 19.39
N ARG A 14 17.43 11.40 19.22
CA ARG A 14 16.64 10.18 19.36
C ARG A 14 17.17 9.26 18.27
N LYS A 15 17.86 8.17 18.64
CA LYS A 15 18.17 7.09 17.69
C LYS A 15 16.86 6.73 16.97
N PRO A 16 16.87 6.48 15.65
CA PRO A 16 15.66 6.04 14.98
C PRO A 16 15.21 4.77 15.71
N VAL A 17 14.08 4.88 16.40
CA VAL A 17 13.45 3.73 17.03
C VAL A 17 13.04 2.87 15.85
N ALA A 18 13.59 1.64 15.78
CA ALA A 18 13.17 0.69 14.76
C ALA A 18 11.63 0.66 14.75
N GLU A 19 11.04 0.91 13.58
CA GLU A 19 9.58 0.97 13.45
C GLU A 19 8.95 -0.33 13.93
N SER A 20 7.79 -0.24 14.57
CA SER A 20 7.08 -1.44 15.01
C SER A 20 6.67 -2.27 13.79
N GLU A 21 6.53 -3.58 13.99
CA GLU A 21 6.06 -4.48 12.92
C GLU A 21 4.69 -4.06 12.38
N GLU A 22 3.82 -3.53 13.24
CA GLU A 22 2.52 -2.97 12.87
C GLU A 22 2.65 -1.82 11.87
N VAL A 23 3.55 -0.86 12.12
CA VAL A 23 3.81 0.25 11.19
C VAL A 23 4.39 -0.27 9.88
N LEU A 24 5.32 -1.23 9.95
CA LEU A 24 5.91 -1.82 8.74
C LEU A 24 4.87 -2.56 7.90
N ARG A 25 3.93 -3.28 8.53
CA ARG A 25 2.83 -3.95 7.83
C ARG A 25 1.88 -2.95 7.19
N ALA A 26 1.53 -1.88 7.89
CA ALA A 26 0.70 -0.82 7.34
C ALA A 26 1.37 -0.15 6.13
N LYS A 27 2.66 0.17 6.22
CA LYS A 27 3.44 0.73 5.10
C LYS A 27 3.58 -0.24 3.93
N TYR A 28 3.75 -1.53 4.20
CA TYR A 28 3.77 -2.55 3.15
C TYR A 28 2.45 -2.61 2.40
N LEU A 29 1.31 -2.58 3.10
CA LEU A 29 0.00 -2.55 2.45
C LEU A 29 -0.21 -1.28 1.63
N ASP A 30 0.23 -0.13 2.14
CA ASP A 30 0.21 1.14 1.40
C ASP A 30 1.06 1.05 0.12
N TYR A 31 2.30 0.54 0.24
CA TYR A 31 3.17 0.29 -0.91
C TYR A 31 2.53 -0.63 -1.96
N CYS A 32 1.97 -1.77 -1.55
CA CYS A 32 1.28 -2.69 -2.46
C CYS A 32 0.07 -2.01 -3.13
N SER A 33 -0.67 -1.20 -2.39
CA SER A 33 -1.80 -0.42 -2.91
C SER A 33 -1.32 0.57 -3.97
N ALA A 34 -0.22 1.27 -3.73
CA ALA A 34 0.40 2.18 -4.69
C ALA A 34 0.81 1.47 -5.98
N ARG A 35 1.49 0.32 -5.86
CA ARG A 35 1.90 -0.49 -7.01
C ARG A 35 0.72 -0.99 -7.84
N LEU A 36 -0.38 -1.37 -7.17
CA LEU A 36 -1.61 -1.75 -7.84
C LEU A 36 -2.25 -0.56 -8.57
N CYS A 37 -2.30 0.61 -7.93
CA CYS A 37 -2.79 1.84 -8.56
C CYS A 37 -1.96 2.22 -9.79
N ASP A 38 -0.63 2.12 -9.73
CA ASP A 38 0.25 2.40 -10.88
C ASP A 38 -0.15 1.56 -12.10
N VAL A 39 -0.26 0.24 -11.91
CA VAL A 39 -0.63 -0.67 -13.00
C VAL A 39 -2.07 -0.45 -13.47
N PHE A 40 -3.00 -0.18 -12.55
CA PHE A 40 -4.38 0.11 -12.90
C PHE A 40 -4.49 1.38 -13.77
N MET A 41 -3.69 2.41 -13.48
CA MET A 41 -3.67 3.66 -14.24
C MET A 41 -3.03 3.51 -15.64
N GLU A 42 -2.22 2.48 -15.83
CA GLU A 42 -1.62 2.12 -17.12
C GLU A 42 -2.52 1.20 -17.97
N LEU A 43 -3.67 0.74 -17.44
CA LEU A 43 -4.59 -0.10 -18.20
C LEU A 43 -5.29 0.67 -19.31
N GLU A 44 -5.16 0.16 -20.52
CA GLU A 44 -5.95 0.61 -21.67
C GLU A 44 -7.41 0.12 -21.56
N GLU A 45 -8.35 0.88 -22.10
CA GLU A 45 -9.78 0.54 -22.09
C GLU A 45 -10.04 -0.84 -22.71
N GLU A 46 -9.38 -1.15 -23.83
CA GLU A 46 -9.48 -2.45 -24.51
C GLU A 46 -9.11 -3.60 -23.57
N ARG A 47 -8.04 -3.42 -22.78
CA ARG A 47 -7.57 -4.41 -21.83
C ARG A 47 -8.59 -4.66 -20.71
N VAL A 48 -9.29 -3.62 -20.26
CA VAL A 48 -10.37 -3.75 -19.27
C VAL A 48 -11.52 -4.61 -19.82
N PHE A 49 -11.92 -4.39 -21.08
CA PHE A 49 -12.95 -5.22 -21.73
C PHE A 49 -12.53 -6.67 -21.91
N GLU A 50 -11.28 -6.92 -22.31
CA GLU A 50 -10.74 -8.29 -22.41
C GLU A 50 -10.78 -9.02 -21.08
N LEU A 51 -10.35 -8.34 -20.00
CA LEU A 51 -10.32 -8.92 -18.66
C LEU A 51 -11.73 -9.20 -18.15
N ALA A 52 -12.69 -8.30 -18.40
CA ALA A 52 -14.10 -8.56 -18.10
C ALA A 52 -14.61 -9.80 -18.83
N ARG A 53 -14.30 -9.96 -20.13
CA ARG A 53 -14.73 -11.13 -20.91
C ARG A 53 -14.10 -12.44 -20.43
N LEU A 54 -12.80 -12.44 -20.15
CA LEU A 54 -12.11 -13.60 -19.59
C LEU A 54 -12.71 -14.00 -18.24
N ALA A 55 -13.07 -13.02 -17.42
CA ALA A 55 -13.69 -13.24 -16.13
C ALA A 55 -15.11 -13.83 -16.25
N GLU A 56 -15.91 -13.34 -17.21
CA GLU A 56 -17.23 -13.88 -17.53
C GLU A 56 -17.16 -15.32 -18.05
N GLU A 57 -16.22 -15.60 -18.95
CA GLU A 57 -15.95 -16.93 -19.48
C GLU A 57 -15.58 -17.90 -18.35
N LYS A 58 -14.64 -17.51 -17.49
CA LYS A 58 -14.22 -18.33 -16.33
C LYS A 58 -15.36 -18.59 -15.35
N ALA A 59 -16.28 -17.63 -15.18
CA ALA A 59 -17.44 -17.76 -14.32
C ALA A 59 -18.62 -18.50 -14.97
N GLY A 60 -18.55 -18.79 -16.28
CA GLY A 60 -19.64 -19.44 -17.03
C GLY A 60 -20.90 -18.59 -17.14
N VAL A 61 -20.77 -17.26 -17.11
CA VAL A 61 -21.90 -16.32 -17.19
C VAL A 61 -22.02 -15.71 -18.59
N VAL A 62 -23.21 -15.20 -18.92
CA VAL A 62 -23.46 -14.49 -20.17
C VAL A 62 -22.67 -13.19 -20.19
N GLN A 63 -22.20 -12.78 -21.36
CA GLN A 63 -21.47 -11.52 -21.51
C GLN A 63 -22.31 -10.31 -21.14
N GLY A 64 -21.72 -9.39 -20.36
CA GLY A 64 -22.39 -8.22 -19.80
C GLY A 64 -23.25 -8.50 -18.57
N ALA A 65 -23.18 -9.72 -18.01
CA ALA A 65 -23.95 -10.06 -16.80
C ALA A 65 -23.25 -9.67 -15.50
N LEU A 66 -21.94 -9.39 -15.53
CA LEU A 66 -21.21 -8.95 -14.34
C LEU A 66 -21.45 -7.47 -14.05
N SER A 67 -21.68 -7.16 -12.77
CA SER A 67 -21.70 -5.77 -12.31
C SER A 67 -20.29 -5.17 -12.39
N PHE A 68 -20.20 -3.85 -12.56
CA PHE A 68 -18.93 -3.13 -12.55
C PHE A 68 -18.09 -3.47 -11.32
N LYS A 69 -18.71 -3.55 -10.13
CA LYS A 69 -18.03 -3.94 -8.89
C LYS A 69 -17.35 -5.30 -9.05
N ARG A 70 -18.07 -6.30 -9.59
CA ARG A 70 -17.52 -7.65 -9.75
C ARG A 70 -16.40 -7.69 -10.79
N ILE A 71 -16.50 -6.88 -11.85
CA ILE A 71 -15.42 -6.70 -12.83
C ILE A 71 -14.19 -6.09 -12.17
N ALA A 72 -14.37 -5.04 -11.36
CA ALA A 72 -13.28 -4.39 -10.64
C ALA A 72 -12.59 -5.34 -9.64
N ASP A 73 -13.35 -6.14 -8.89
CA ASP A 73 -12.79 -7.14 -7.96
C ASP A 73 -11.91 -8.16 -8.71
N LEU A 74 -12.41 -8.69 -9.83
CA LEU A 74 -11.67 -9.66 -10.65
C LEU A 74 -10.45 -9.05 -11.33
N LEU A 75 -10.54 -7.76 -11.71
CA LEU A 75 -9.43 -7.01 -12.25
C LEU A 75 -8.33 -6.82 -11.20
N VAL A 76 -8.69 -6.43 -9.98
CA VAL A 76 -7.75 -6.30 -8.87
C VAL A 76 -7.07 -7.64 -8.57
N GLU A 77 -7.83 -8.73 -8.45
CA GLU A 77 -7.26 -10.08 -8.27
C GLU A 77 -6.24 -10.41 -9.37
N LYS A 78 -6.62 -10.19 -10.63
CA LYS A 78 -5.76 -10.47 -11.79
C LYS A 78 -4.50 -9.61 -11.81
N LEU A 79 -4.63 -8.31 -11.54
CA LEU A 79 -3.48 -7.39 -11.50
C LEU A 79 -2.54 -7.73 -10.34
N MET A 80 -3.08 -8.17 -9.20
CA MET A 80 -2.27 -8.62 -8.08
C MET A 80 -1.46 -9.88 -8.40
N ASP A 81 -2.01 -10.83 -9.18
CA ASP A 81 -1.28 -12.01 -9.65
C ASP A 81 -0.13 -11.63 -10.61
N ASP A 82 -0.37 -10.64 -11.48
CA ASP A 82 0.62 -10.20 -12.47
C ASP A 82 1.69 -9.29 -11.83
N LEU A 83 1.38 -8.64 -10.71
CA LEU A 83 2.33 -7.87 -9.91
C LEU A 83 3.27 -8.81 -9.14
N ALA A 84 4.55 -8.83 -9.51
CA ALA A 84 5.60 -9.48 -8.75
C ALA A 84 5.91 -8.74 -7.43
N LEU A 85 4.93 -8.64 -6.53
CA LEU A 85 5.08 -7.99 -5.23
C LEU A 85 6.05 -8.79 -4.36
N PRO A 86 7.00 -8.12 -3.67
CA PRO A 86 7.90 -8.80 -2.75
C PRO A 86 7.15 -9.25 -1.50
N GLU A 87 7.50 -10.43 -0.98
CA GLU A 87 7.02 -10.87 0.34
C GLU A 87 7.34 -9.84 1.44
N PHE A 88 6.44 -9.72 2.43
CA PHE A 88 6.55 -8.73 3.50
C PHE A 88 7.93 -8.70 4.17
N ALA A 89 8.48 -9.87 4.51
CA ALA A 89 9.77 -9.94 5.20
C ALA A 89 10.93 -9.41 4.34
N ALA A 90 10.91 -9.68 3.03
CA ALA A 90 11.92 -9.18 2.10
C ALA A 90 11.78 -7.67 1.88
N TRP A 91 10.54 -7.20 1.71
CA TRP A 91 10.25 -5.77 1.58
C TRP A 91 10.62 -5.00 2.85
N ALA A 92 10.24 -5.48 4.04
CA ALA A 92 10.50 -4.80 5.31
C ALA A 92 11.99 -4.66 5.59
N LYS A 93 12.77 -5.71 5.30
CA LYS A 93 14.24 -5.64 5.39
C LYS A 93 14.80 -4.56 4.45
N ALA A 94 14.38 -4.56 3.17
CA ALA A 94 14.85 -3.58 2.20
C ALA A 94 14.42 -2.15 2.57
N TYR A 95 13.20 -1.97 3.09
CA TYR A 95 12.69 -0.71 3.59
C TYR A 95 13.53 -0.19 4.75
N GLN A 96 13.81 -1.02 5.75
CA GLN A 96 14.62 -0.64 6.91
C GLN A 96 16.06 -0.30 6.53
N GLU A 97 16.63 -0.97 5.52
CA GLU A 97 17.97 -0.69 5.02
C GLU A 97 18.05 0.63 4.24
N ASN A 98 17.02 0.98 3.46
CA ASN A 98 16.99 2.22 2.68
C ASN A 98 15.56 2.77 2.49
N PRO A 99 15.00 3.47 3.50
CA PRO A 99 13.62 3.97 3.44
C PRO A 99 13.39 4.97 2.30
N GLU A 100 14.39 5.80 1.99
CA GLU A 100 14.31 6.87 0.98
C GLU A 100 13.97 6.34 -0.42
N LYS A 101 14.30 5.08 -0.71
CA LYS A 101 13.95 4.40 -1.96
C LYS A 101 12.46 4.09 -2.08
N PHE A 102 11.78 3.87 -0.96
CA PHE A 102 10.39 3.40 -0.90
C PHE A 102 9.41 4.48 -0.51
N ASP A 103 9.83 5.46 0.30
CA ASP A 103 8.98 6.55 0.78
C ASP A 103 8.23 7.30 -0.34
N PRO A 104 8.80 7.56 -1.54
CA PRO A 104 8.06 8.18 -2.65
C PRO A 104 6.86 7.36 -3.16
N TYR A 105 6.84 6.05 -2.89
CA TYR A 105 5.76 5.14 -3.30
C TYR A 105 4.70 4.95 -2.20
N LEU A 106 4.87 5.54 -1.01
CA LEU A 106 3.86 5.46 0.05
C LEU A 106 2.82 6.56 -0.15
N LEU A 107 1.54 6.20 -0.26
CA LEU A 107 0.44 7.14 -0.44
C LEU A 107 0.01 7.81 0.87
N GLY A 108 0.51 7.33 2.01
CA GLY A 108 0.18 7.85 3.34
C GLY A 108 -1.06 7.22 3.96
N LEU A 109 -1.64 6.20 3.31
CA LEU A 109 -2.75 5.38 3.84
C LEU A 109 -2.33 4.61 5.09
N TRP A 110 -1.05 4.26 5.24
CA TRP A 110 -0.56 3.54 6.40
C TRP A 110 -0.80 4.29 7.73
N LYS A 111 -0.85 5.63 7.70
CA LYS A 111 -1.07 6.46 8.89
C LYS A 111 -2.45 6.22 9.46
N THR A 112 -3.46 6.19 8.59
CA THR A 112 -4.85 5.96 9.03
C THR A 112 -5.06 4.54 9.53
N MET A 113 -4.33 3.55 8.99
CA MET A 113 -4.39 2.16 9.46
C MET A 113 -3.83 1.98 10.88
N VAL A 114 -2.83 2.79 11.25
CA VAL A 114 -2.21 2.74 12.60
C VAL A 114 -2.96 3.64 13.59
N GLU A 115 -3.51 4.76 13.12
CA GLU A 115 -4.26 5.71 13.95
C GLU A 115 -5.71 5.27 14.20
N SER A 116 -6.28 4.44 13.32
CA SER A 116 -7.63 3.91 13.44
C SER A 116 -7.57 2.47 13.98
N PRO A 117 -7.71 2.26 15.29
CA PRO A 117 -7.90 0.91 15.79
C PRO A 117 -9.18 0.37 15.17
N ALA A 118 -9.08 -0.76 14.46
CA ALA A 118 -10.22 -1.45 13.89
C ALA A 118 -11.34 -1.53 14.94
N THR A 119 -12.49 -0.91 14.67
CA THR A 119 -13.69 -1.12 15.47
C THR A 119 -14.03 -2.61 15.39
N PRO A 120 -14.14 -3.33 16.53
CA PRO A 120 -14.45 -4.76 16.55
C PRO A 120 -15.83 -5.07 15.97
#